data_AF-A0A8J3RHT8-F1
#
_entry.id   AF-A0A8J3RHT8-F1
#
_cell.length_a   1.000
_cell.length_b   1.000
_cell.length_c   1.000
_cell.angle_alpha   90.00
_cell.angle_beta   90.00
_cell.angle_gamma   90.00
#
_symmetry.space_group_name_H-M   'P 1'
#
loop_
_entity.id
_entity.type
_entity.pdbx_description
1 polymer ?
#
loop_
_entity_poly.entity_id
_entity_poly.type
_entity_poly.pdbx_seq_one_letter_code
_entity_poly.pdbx_strand_id
1 'polypeptide(L)' 'MKIRIDGTRAEVVHAVNKIRRILPIGSVSPVRPLPHRPYTWRVYLDTAPKRDGGGWIT' A
#
# COMPACT_ATOMS: atom_id res chain seq x y z
N MET A 1 5.12 4.24 -8.13
CA MET A 1 5.62 5.13 -7.05
C MET A 1 5.21 4.48 -5.73
N LYS A 2 6.05 4.52 -4.69
CA LYS A 2 5.78 3.81 -3.43
C LYS A 2 5.42 4.78 -2.31
N ILE A 3 4.28 4.55 -1.67
CA ILE A 3 3.80 5.32 -0.51
C ILE A 3 3.88 4.44 0.72
N ARG A 4 4.57 4.92 1.77
CA ARG A 4 4.63 4.25 3.09
C ARG A 4 3.61 4.90 4.02
N ILE A 5 2.79 4.09 4.65
CA ILE A 5 1.83 4.51 5.67
C ILE A 5 2.17 3.77 6.95
N ASP A 6 2.50 4.53 7.99
CA ASP A 6 2.73 4.03 9.35
C ASP A 6 1.67 4.68 10.25
N GLY A 7 0.95 3.88 11.04
CA GLY A 7 -0.08 4.40 11.93
C GLY A 7 -0.85 3.30 12.63
N THR A 8 -1.85 3.68 13.41
CA THR A 8 -2.82 2.73 13.97
C THR A 8 -3.60 2.04 12.86
N ARG A 9 -4.23 0.91 13.17
CA ARG A 9 -5.00 0.14 12.17
C ARG A 9 -6.11 0.98 11.53
N ALA A 10 -6.77 1.83 12.31
CA ALA A 10 -7.82 2.73 11.83
C ALA A 10 -7.25 3.80 10.88
N GLU A 11 -6.13 4.42 11.23
CA GLU A 11 -5.46 5.43 10.40
C GLU A 11 -4.96 4.83 9.08
N VAL A 12 -4.38 3.63 9.13
CA VAL A 12 -3.93 2.92 7.92
C VAL A 12 -5.11 2.67 6.98
N VAL A 13 -6.22 2.13 7.49
CA VAL A 13 -7.42 1.87 6.66
C VAL A 13 -7.98 3.17 6.08
N HIS A 14 -8.06 4.23 6.89
CA HIS A 14 -8.54 5.53 6.45
C HIS A 14 -7.65 6.12 5.35
N ALA A 15 -6.32 6.09 5.53
CA ALA A 15 -5.37 6.62 4.58
C ALA A 15 -5.38 5.84 3.26
N VAL A 16 -5.42 4.50 3.30
CA VAL A 16 -5.52 3.66 2.09
C VAL A 16 -6.80 3.97 1.32
N ASN A 17 -7.94 4.09 2.00
CA ASN A 17 -9.21 4.44 1.36
C ASN A 17 -9.18 5.83 0.71
N LYS A 18 -8.53 6.81 1.35
CA LYS A 18 -8.40 8.17 0.80
C LYS A 18 -7.46 8.18 -0.41
N ILE A 19 -6.34 7.48 -0.35
CA ILE A 19 -5.36 7.40 -1.44
C ILE A 19 -5.95 6.69 -2.65
N ARG A 20 -6.72 5.60 -2.46
CA ARG A 20 -7.36 4.87 -3.56
C ARG A 20 -8.35 5.73 -4.37
N ARG A 21 -8.88 6.81 -3.79
CA ARG A 21 -9.77 7.76 -4.49
C ARG A 21 -9.02 8.76 -5.36
N ILE A 22 -7.74 9.01 -5.07
CA ILE A 22 -6.94 10.06 -5.71
C ILE A 22 -5.91 9.46 -6.67
N LEU A 23 -5.36 8.29 -6.34
CA LEU A 23 -4.29 7.63 -7.08
C LEU A 23 -4.66 6.20 -7.45
N PRO A 24 -4.31 5.74 -8.67
CA PRO A 24 -4.41 4.33 -9.03
C PRO A 24 -3.40 3.53 -8.19
N ILE A 25 -3.91 2.58 -7.40
CA ILE A 25 -3.08 1.67 -6.60
C ILE A 25 -2.96 0.35 -7.36
N GLY A 26 -1.76 0.02 -7.82
CA GLY A 26 -1.47 -1.25 -8.52
C GLY A 26 -1.23 -2.42 -7.56
N SER A 27 -0.66 -2.16 -6.38
CA SER A 27 -0.50 -3.19 -5.34
C SER A 27 -0.48 -2.61 -3.92
N VAL A 28 -0.84 -3.45 -2.95
CA VAL A 28 -0.83 -3.14 -1.51
C VAL A 28 -0.06 -4.25 -0.80
N SER A 29 0.95 -3.89 -0.01
CA SER A 29 1.67 -4.87 0.80
C SER A 29 0.82 -5.36 1.97
N PRO A 30 1.10 -6.56 2.51
CA PRO A 30 0.50 -6.99 3.77
C PRO A 30 0.72 -5.97 4.89
N VAL A 31 -0.29 -5.77 5.71
CA VAL A 31 -0.23 -4.92 6.92
C VAL A 31 0.67 -5.62 7.93
N ARG A 32 1.81 -5.00 8.28
CA ARG A 32 2.74 -5.57 9.26
C ARG A 32 2.81 -4.72 10.52
N PRO A 33 2.82 -5.31 11.73
CA PRO A 33 3.08 -4.55 12.95
C PRO A 33 4.52 -4.00 12.93
N LEU A 34 4.72 -2.81 13.52
CA LEU A 34 6.07 -2.28 13.73
C LEU A 34 6.66 -2.84 15.03
N PRO A 35 7.83 -3.50 15.00
CA PRO A 35 8.41 -4.11 16.20
C PRO A 35 8.78 -3.09 17.29
N HIS A 36 9.06 -1.83 16.92
CA HIS A 36 9.46 -0.77 17.85
C HIS A 36 8.33 0.18 18.26
N ARG A 37 7.11 -0.02 17.75
CA ARG A 37 5.95 0.82 18.10
C ARG A 37 4.71 -0.03 18.34
N PRO A 38 4.30 -0.24 19.60
CA PRO A 38 3.08 -0.98 19.90
C PRO A 38 1.88 -0.28 19.24
N TYR A 39 0.89 -1.08 18.82
CA TYR A 39 -0.32 -0.59 18.15
C TYR A 39 -0.08 0.22 16.87
N THR A 40 1.09 0.06 16.24
CA THR A 40 1.40 0.70 14.97
C THR A 40 1.60 -0.38 13.91
N TRP A 41 1.01 -0.15 12.75
CA TRP A 41 1.12 -0.98 11.57
C TRP A 41 1.72 -0.20 10.41
N ARG A 42 2.35 -0.93 9.50
CA ARG A 42 2.98 -0.44 8.28
C ARG A 42 2.35 -1.09 7.07
N VAL A 43 2.04 -0.26 6.08
CA VAL A 43 1.62 -0.67 4.74
C VAL A 43 2.40 0.11 3.70
N TYR A 44 2.75 -0.57 2.62
CA TYR A 44 3.29 0.03 1.41
C TYR A 44 2.24 -0.06 0.30
N LEU A 45 1.98 1.07 -0.35
CA LEU A 45 1.16 1.15 -1.55
C LEU A 45 2.08 1.37 -2.74
N ASP A 46 1.95 0.54 -3.78
CA ASP A 46 2.55 0.83 -5.07
C ASP A 46 1.49 1.42 -5.99
N THR A 47 1.71 2.66 -6.40
CA THR A 47 0.88 3.39 -7.36
C THR A 47 1.39 3.25 -8.79
N ALA A 48 2.44 2.45 -9.03
CA ALA A 48 2.73 2.03 -10.39
C ALA A 48 1.49 1.29 -10.93
N PRO A 49 1.04 1.58 -12.17
CA PRO A 49 0.09 0.70 -12.82
C PRO A 49 0.68 -0.69 -12.76
N LYS A 50 -0.12 -1.68 -12.34
CA LYS A 50 0.25 -3.08 -12.48
C LYS A 50 0.63 -3.22 -13.95
N ARG A 51 1.91 -3.40 -14.27
CA ARG A 51 2.31 -3.79 -15.62
C ARG A 51 1.60 -5.12 -15.78
N ASP A 52 0.47 -5.14 -16.48
CA ASP A 52 -0.07 -6.37 -17.02
C ASP A 52 1.06 -6.93 -17.85
N GLY A 53 1.74 -7.91 -17.28
CA GLY A 53 2.78 -8.67 -17.94
C GLY A 53 2.13 -9.54 -19.00
N GLY A 54 1.48 -8.93 -20.00
CA GLY A 54 1.52 -9.41 -21.37
C GLY A 54 2.96 -9.36 -21.83
N GLY A 55 3.79 -10.22 -21.25
CA GLY A 55 5.04 -10.60 -21.87
C GLY A 55 4.67 -11.23 -23.19
N TRP A 56 5.19 -10.68 -24.28
CA TRP A 56 5.21 -11.36 -25.55
C TRP A 56 5.81 -12.75 -25.31
N ILE A 57 4.98 -13.78 -25.45
CA ILE A 57 5.44 -15.15 -25.60
C ILE A 57 6.23 -15.12 -26.91
N THR A 58 7.56 -15.22 -26.80
CA THR A 58 8.46 -15.33 -27.95
C THR A 58 8.87 -16.79 -28.10
#